data_AF-C0M771-F1
#
_entry.id   AF-C0M771-F1
#
_cell.length_a   1.000
_cell.length_b   1.000
_cell.length_c   1.000
_cell.angle_alpha   90.00
_cell.angle_beta   90.00
_cell.angle_gamma   90.00
#
_symmetry.space_group_name_H-M   'P 1'
#
loop_
_entity.id
_entity.type
_entity.pdbx_description
1 polymer ?
#
loop_
_entity_poly.entity_id
_entity_poly.type
_entity_poly.pdbx_seq_one_letter_code
_entity_poly.pdbx_strand_id
1 'polypeptide(L)'
;MNEPIAAKVTKSAKITLSEKVLDTKVRFDESRIVAYAESMSKNYTEADVAKLTELTTHNAKTKTALLGYYEANSVTSYEQIAHQNKLTYFDAGSDGWNAMSRVDSKLAQRVNREFLIKQIEKRKTFILTSNPYTAQSIADVSGIGKSYAKEIQILAENGYNIEKFERFWRAYK
;
A
#
# COMPACT_ATOMS: atom_id res chain seq x y z
N MET A 1 12.60 -37.47 -30.03
CA MET A 1 12.72 -36.02 -30.30
C MET A 1 11.84 -35.32 -29.28
N ASN A 2 12.43 -34.72 -28.25
CA ASN A 2 11.69 -34.00 -27.22
C ASN A 2 11.62 -32.53 -27.63
N GLU A 3 10.42 -32.01 -27.85
CA GLU A 3 10.20 -30.57 -28.03
C GLU A 3 10.56 -29.82 -26.73
N PRO A 4 11.16 -28.63 -26.81
CA PRO A 4 11.43 -27.84 -25.62
C PRO A 4 10.12 -27.25 -25.09
N ILE A 5 9.86 -27.48 -23.81
CA ILE A 5 8.82 -26.79 -23.06
C ILE A 5 9.17 -25.31 -23.09
N ALA A 6 8.51 -24.56 -23.98
CA ALA A 6 8.57 -23.11 -23.99
C ALA A 6 8.11 -22.66 -22.61
N ALA A 7 9.05 -22.15 -21.81
CA ALA A 7 8.75 -21.46 -20.58
C ALA A 7 7.65 -20.43 -20.91
N LYS A 8 6.46 -20.62 -20.33
CA LYS A 8 5.41 -19.60 -20.35
C LYS A 8 6.00 -18.37 -19.68
N VAL A 9 6.59 -17.49 -20.47
CA VAL A 9 6.90 -16.13 -20.05
C VAL A 9 5.54 -15.50 -19.84
N THR A 10 5.04 -15.58 -18.60
CA THR A 10 3.89 -14.80 -18.15
C THR A 10 4.26 -13.34 -18.39
N LYS A 11 3.78 -12.79 -19.51
CA LYS A 11 3.85 -11.36 -19.82
C LYS A 11 3.32 -10.64 -18.58
N SER A 12 4.20 -9.92 -17.87
CA SER A 12 3.79 -9.21 -16.66
C SER A 12 2.61 -8.31 -17.02
N ALA A 13 1.54 -8.36 -16.22
CA ALA A 13 0.40 -7.47 -16.43
C ALA A 13 0.91 -6.02 -16.41
N LYS A 14 0.69 -5.31 -17.52
CA LYS A 14 1.14 -3.92 -17.67
C LYS A 14 0.35 -3.03 -16.72
N ILE A 15 1.06 -2.22 -15.93
CA ILE A 15 0.42 -1.27 -15.01
C ILE A 15 -0.10 -0.07 -15.80
N THR A 16 -1.41 0.15 -15.69
CA THR A 16 -2.15 1.24 -16.34
C THR A 16 -2.44 2.39 -15.38
N LEU A 17 -2.71 3.58 -15.93
CA LEU A 17 -3.15 4.75 -15.16
C LEU A 17 -4.59 5.07 -15.56
N SER A 18 -5.38 5.60 -14.63
CA SER A 18 -6.69 6.17 -14.94
C SER A 18 -6.53 7.46 -15.74
N GLU A 19 -7.52 7.78 -16.59
CA GLU A 19 -7.59 9.05 -17.32
C GLU A 19 -7.90 10.23 -16.39
N LYS A 20 -8.57 9.96 -15.27
CA LYS A 20 -8.95 10.97 -14.27
C LYS A 20 -8.79 10.44 -12.85
N VAL A 21 -8.61 11.36 -11.91
CA VAL A 21 -8.58 11.04 -10.48
C VAL A 21 -9.95 10.48 -10.08
N LEU A 22 -9.95 9.36 -9.36
CA LEU A 22 -11.15 8.76 -8.80
C LEU A 22 -11.34 9.27 -7.37
N ASP A 23 -12.56 9.69 -7.04
CA ASP A 23 -12.94 10.03 -5.66
C ASP A 23 -12.82 8.81 -4.74
N THR A 24 -12.57 9.04 -3.45
CA THR A 24 -12.50 7.97 -2.44
C THR A 24 -13.75 7.10 -2.43
N LYS A 25 -14.93 7.71 -2.46
CA LYS A 25 -16.24 7.02 -2.54
C LYS A 25 -16.40 6.11 -3.75
N VAL A 26 -15.63 6.34 -4.82
CA VAL A 26 -15.62 5.47 -6.01
C VAL A 26 -14.68 4.28 -5.78
N ARG A 27 -13.58 4.49 -5.05
CA ARG A 27 -12.62 3.43 -4.73
C ARG A 27 -13.16 2.46 -3.68
N PHE A 28 -13.81 2.96 -2.63
CA PHE A 28 -14.42 2.18 -1.54
C PHE A 28 -15.30 3.04 -0.63
N ASP A 29 -16.05 2.38 0.26
CA ASP A 29 -16.86 3.01 1.30
C ASP A 29 -16.06 3.22 2.60
N GLU A 30 -15.69 4.47 2.89
CA GLU A 30 -14.92 4.83 4.09
C GLU A 30 -15.76 4.86 5.38
N SER A 31 -17.09 4.87 5.28
CA SER A 31 -17.99 4.99 6.44
C SER A 31 -17.80 3.87 7.45
N ARG A 32 -17.46 2.66 6.98
CA ARG A 32 -17.18 1.50 7.84
C ARG A 32 -15.91 1.66 8.65
N ILE A 33 -14.89 2.33 8.12
CA ILE A 33 -13.65 2.63 8.83
C ILE A 33 -13.91 3.70 9.89
N VAL A 34 -14.61 4.77 9.50
CA VAL A 34 -14.97 5.87 10.40
C VAL A 34 -15.81 5.36 11.56
N ALA A 35 -16.91 4.66 11.29
CA ALA A 35 -17.79 4.14 12.33
C ALA A 35 -17.07 3.18 13.30
N TYR A 36 -16.16 2.34 12.78
CA TYR A 36 -15.38 1.46 13.64
C TYR A 36 -14.43 2.27 14.53
N ALA A 37 -13.63 3.18 13.95
CA ALA A 37 -12.70 4.01 14.70
C ALA A 37 -13.40 4.87 15.76
N GLU A 38 -14.55 5.45 15.46
CA GLU A 38 -15.32 6.27 16.41
C GLU A 38 -15.95 5.46 17.55
N SER A 39 -16.17 4.16 17.35
CA SER A 39 -16.64 3.25 18.41
C SER A 39 -15.52 2.80 19.36
N MET A 40 -14.25 3.02 18.99
CA MET A 40 -13.10 2.57 19.77
C MET A 40 -12.81 3.47 20.97
N SER A 41 -12.33 2.86 22.05
CA SER A 41 -11.78 3.60 23.18
C SER A 41 -10.30 3.95 22.97
N LYS A 42 -9.75 4.87 23.79
CA LYS A 42 -8.31 5.14 23.81
C LYS A 42 -7.45 3.92 24.23
N ASN A 43 -8.04 2.96 24.93
CA ASN A 43 -7.39 1.69 25.30
C ASN A 43 -7.71 0.61 24.26
N TYR A 44 -7.50 0.92 22.98
CA TYR A 44 -7.74 -0.02 21.89
C TYR A 44 -6.75 -1.19 21.92
N THR A 45 -7.16 -2.30 21.31
CA THR A 45 -6.47 -3.59 21.37
C THR A 45 -5.78 -3.95 20.04
N GLU A 46 -4.97 -5.01 20.04
CA GLU A 46 -4.46 -5.58 18.78
C GLU A 46 -5.58 -6.06 17.86
N ALA A 47 -6.71 -6.51 18.41
CA ALA A 47 -7.87 -6.91 17.61
C ALA A 47 -8.46 -5.72 16.86
N ASP A 48 -8.47 -4.54 17.48
CA ASP A 48 -8.91 -3.30 16.83
C ASP A 48 -7.97 -2.87 15.71
N VAL A 49 -6.65 -2.95 15.94
CA VAL A 49 -5.65 -2.69 14.90
C VAL A 49 -5.83 -3.67 13.75
N ALA A 50 -5.98 -4.96 14.04
CA ALA A 50 -6.20 -5.99 13.03
C ALA A 50 -7.49 -5.76 12.24
N LYS A 51 -8.56 -5.30 12.90
CA LYS A 51 -9.84 -5.01 12.25
C LYS A 51 -9.76 -3.77 11.36
N LEU A 52 -9.14 -2.70 11.82
CA LEU A 52 -8.87 -1.52 10.99
C LEU A 52 -7.99 -1.89 9.79
N THR A 53 -6.95 -2.70 10.00
CA THR A 53 -6.11 -3.18 8.90
C THR A 53 -6.91 -3.96 7.87
N GLU A 54 -7.85 -4.81 8.29
CA GLU A 54 -8.75 -5.51 7.37
C GLU A 54 -9.58 -4.51 6.54
N LEU A 55 -10.19 -3.52 7.19
CA LEU A 55 -11.06 -2.53 6.54
C LEU A 55 -10.30 -1.62 5.57
N THR A 56 -9.03 -1.31 5.85
CA THR A 56 -8.18 -0.47 5.00
C THR A 56 -7.41 -1.27 3.95
N THR A 57 -7.46 -2.60 3.96
CA THR A 57 -6.77 -3.46 2.99
C THR A 57 -7.68 -3.78 1.81
N HIS A 58 -7.36 -3.20 0.65
CA HIS A 58 -8.11 -3.45 -0.58
C HIS A 58 -7.50 -4.59 -1.39
N ASN A 59 -8.35 -5.34 -2.11
CA ASN A 59 -7.95 -6.45 -2.98
C ASN A 59 -7.01 -7.49 -2.34
N ALA A 60 -7.21 -7.81 -1.05
CA ALA A 60 -6.30 -8.60 -0.22
C ALA A 60 -5.89 -9.99 -0.77
N LYS A 61 -6.63 -10.55 -1.73
CA LYS A 61 -6.37 -11.87 -2.34
C LYS A 61 -5.31 -11.85 -3.45
N THR A 62 -4.90 -10.67 -3.94
CA THR A 62 -3.97 -10.59 -5.07
C THR A 62 -2.53 -10.90 -4.64
N LYS A 63 -1.71 -11.46 -5.52
CA LYS A 63 -0.30 -11.79 -5.19
C LYS A 63 0.63 -10.58 -5.16
N THR A 64 0.15 -9.44 -5.66
CA THR A 64 0.92 -8.23 -5.84
C THR A 64 0.27 -7.09 -5.06
N ALA A 65 1.05 -6.45 -4.21
CA ALA A 65 0.70 -5.21 -3.53
C ALA A 65 1.37 -4.01 -4.21
N LEU A 66 0.90 -2.80 -3.93
CA LEU A 66 1.47 -1.57 -4.44
C LEU A 66 1.71 -0.58 -3.28
N LEU A 67 2.92 -0.02 -3.24
CA LEU A 67 3.35 1.01 -2.28
C LEU A 67 3.84 2.24 -3.04
N GLY A 68 3.80 3.39 -2.39
CA GLY A 68 4.24 4.64 -2.99
C GLY A 68 3.86 5.86 -2.17
N TYR A 69 4.17 7.04 -2.71
CA TYR A 69 3.68 8.28 -2.13
C TYR A 69 2.18 8.45 -2.40
N TYR A 70 1.50 9.00 -1.40
CA TYR A 70 0.22 9.65 -1.60
C TYR A 70 0.46 11.03 -2.22
N GLU A 71 -0.19 11.28 -3.36
CA GLU A 71 -0.17 12.54 -4.08
C GLU A 71 -1.60 13.02 -4.24
N ALA A 72 -1.97 14.07 -3.50
CA ALA A 72 -3.32 14.62 -3.56
C ALA A 72 -3.68 15.05 -5.00
N ASN A 73 -4.87 14.66 -5.44
CA ASN A 73 -5.42 14.99 -6.77
C ASN A 73 -4.55 14.52 -7.95
N SER A 74 -3.86 13.38 -7.81
CA SER A 74 -2.96 12.85 -8.84
C SER A 74 -3.33 11.43 -9.27
N VAL A 75 -3.45 11.20 -10.58
CA VAL A 75 -3.64 9.84 -11.14
C VAL A 75 -2.41 8.95 -10.96
N THR A 76 -1.26 9.53 -10.61
CA THR A 76 -0.03 8.80 -10.29
C THR A 76 0.12 8.45 -8.83
N SER A 77 -0.81 8.90 -7.97
CA SER A 77 -0.86 8.51 -6.57
C SER A 77 -1.05 6.99 -6.43
N TYR A 78 -0.36 6.40 -5.45
CA TYR A 78 -0.25 4.95 -5.33
C TYR A 78 -1.61 4.25 -5.27
N GLU A 79 -2.58 4.80 -4.54
CA GLU A 79 -3.91 4.23 -4.36
C GLU A 79 -4.74 4.27 -5.65
N GLN A 80 -4.55 5.29 -6.50
CA GLN A 80 -5.22 5.37 -7.80
C GLN A 80 -4.73 4.27 -8.73
N ILE A 81 -3.41 4.09 -8.80
CA ILE A 81 -2.79 3.05 -9.62
C ILE A 81 -3.19 1.67 -9.10
N ALA A 82 -3.14 1.46 -7.78
CA ALA A 82 -3.47 0.17 -7.19
C ALA A 82 -4.93 -0.21 -7.43
N HIS A 83 -5.86 0.73 -7.26
CA HIS A 83 -7.28 0.52 -7.52
C HIS A 83 -7.53 0.13 -8.98
N GLN A 84 -7.05 0.93 -9.93
CA GLN A 84 -7.21 0.71 -11.37
C GLN A 84 -6.69 -0.67 -11.81
N ASN A 85 -5.57 -1.12 -11.23
CA ASN A 85 -4.93 -2.37 -11.60
C ASN A 85 -5.33 -3.55 -10.70
N LYS A 86 -6.33 -3.37 -9.82
CA LYS A 86 -6.81 -4.40 -8.88
C LYS A 86 -5.68 -5.02 -8.05
N LEU A 87 -4.72 -4.21 -7.61
CA LEU A 87 -3.60 -4.64 -6.77
C LEU A 87 -3.98 -4.54 -5.30
N THR A 88 -3.26 -5.24 -4.42
CA THR A 88 -3.42 -5.05 -2.97
C THR A 88 -2.86 -3.69 -2.57
N TYR A 89 -3.59 -2.90 -1.81
CA TYR A 89 -3.09 -1.62 -1.28
C TYR A 89 -3.78 -1.26 0.02
N PHE A 90 -3.13 -0.38 0.77
CA PHE A 90 -3.72 0.30 1.91
C PHE A 90 -4.45 1.55 1.40
N ASP A 91 -5.69 1.80 1.81
CA ASP A 91 -6.33 3.10 1.68
C ASP A 91 -7.42 3.23 2.74
N ALA A 92 -7.38 4.31 3.51
CA ALA A 92 -8.35 4.62 4.55
C ALA A 92 -9.21 5.84 4.21
N GLY A 93 -8.89 6.57 3.14
CA GLY A 93 -9.54 7.84 2.83
C GLY A 93 -9.20 8.91 3.86
N SER A 94 -9.40 10.19 3.52
CA SER A 94 -9.10 11.30 4.43
C SER A 94 -9.88 11.15 5.75
N ASP A 95 -11.14 10.71 5.68
CA ASP A 95 -12.00 10.61 6.86
C ASP A 95 -11.60 9.43 7.75
N GLY A 96 -11.26 8.27 7.17
CA GLY A 96 -10.76 7.14 7.95
C GLY A 96 -9.40 7.43 8.60
N TRP A 97 -8.48 8.11 7.89
CA TRP A 97 -7.21 8.59 8.47
C TRP A 97 -7.45 9.53 9.66
N ASN A 98 -8.38 10.47 9.51
CA ASN A 98 -8.73 11.43 10.55
C ASN A 98 -9.40 10.75 11.75
N ALA A 99 -10.34 9.83 11.51
CA ALA A 99 -11.04 9.11 12.56
C ALA A 99 -10.08 8.29 13.43
N MET A 100 -9.16 7.53 12.81
CA MET A 100 -8.12 6.80 13.54
C MET A 100 -7.21 7.73 14.35
N SER A 101 -6.83 8.88 13.78
CA SER A 101 -5.94 9.85 14.45
C SER A 101 -6.58 10.52 15.67
N ARG A 102 -7.92 10.61 15.72
CA ARG A 102 -8.66 11.12 16.90
C ARG A 102 -8.65 10.13 18.07
N VAL A 103 -8.60 8.83 17.79
CA VAL A 103 -8.44 7.79 18.82
C VAL A 103 -7.03 7.88 19.41
N ASP A 104 -6.03 7.85 18.53
CA ASP A 104 -4.61 8.03 18.86
C ASP A 104 -3.87 8.53 17.61
N SER A 105 -3.10 9.61 17.76
CA SER A 105 -2.28 10.23 16.71
C SER A 105 -1.37 9.25 15.94
N LYS A 106 -1.02 8.10 16.52
CA LYS A 106 -0.16 7.08 15.93
C LYS A 106 -0.92 5.87 15.40
N LEU A 107 -2.23 5.75 15.66
CA LEU A 107 -3.01 4.56 15.30
C LEU A 107 -2.99 4.32 13.78
N ALA A 108 -3.23 5.35 12.97
CA ALA A 108 -3.30 5.16 11.52
C ALA A 108 -1.95 4.67 10.92
N GLN A 109 -0.83 5.19 11.43
CA GLN A 109 0.51 4.72 11.05
C GLN A 109 0.74 3.28 11.51
N ARG A 110 0.28 2.92 12.71
CA ARG A 110 0.34 1.56 13.22
C ARG A 110 -0.47 0.58 12.37
N VAL A 111 -1.67 0.96 11.94
CA VAL A 111 -2.52 0.15 11.06
C VAL A 111 -1.89 -0.02 9.67
N ASN A 112 -1.29 1.02 9.09
CA ASN A 112 -0.54 0.92 7.84
C ASN A 112 0.71 0.01 7.98
N ARG A 113 1.43 0.08 9.10
CA ARG A 113 2.54 -0.84 9.39
C ARG A 113 2.06 -2.28 9.48
N GLU A 114 0.96 -2.54 10.20
CA GLU A 114 0.36 -3.88 10.30
C GLU A 114 -0.09 -4.41 8.93
N PHE A 115 -0.64 -3.55 8.07
CA PHE A 115 -0.92 -3.89 6.67
C PHE A 115 0.34 -4.40 5.95
N LEU A 116 1.45 -3.66 6.05
CA LEU A 116 2.70 -4.03 5.36
C LEU A 116 3.24 -5.37 5.86
N ILE A 117 3.30 -5.58 7.18
CA ILE A 117 3.77 -6.83 7.78
C ILE A 117 2.93 -8.02 7.30
N LYS A 118 1.60 -7.91 7.31
CA LYS A 118 0.72 -8.98 6.78
C LYS A 118 0.95 -9.28 5.31
N GLN A 119 1.32 -8.30 4.49
CA GLN A 119 1.60 -8.54 3.07
C GLN A 119 2.97 -9.21 2.88
N ILE A 120 3.94 -8.88 3.72
CA ILE A 120 5.26 -9.51 3.79
C ILE A 120 5.15 -10.98 4.23
N GLU A 121 4.35 -11.27 5.25
CA GLU A 121 4.08 -12.64 5.73
C GLU A 121 3.45 -13.51 4.63
N LYS A 122 2.56 -12.91 3.84
CA LYS A 122 1.96 -13.53 2.65
C LYS A 122 2.92 -13.62 1.46
N ARG A 123 4.18 -13.20 1.61
CA ARG A 123 5.24 -13.18 0.59
C ARG A 123 4.80 -12.52 -0.71
N LYS A 124 4.01 -11.45 -0.62
CA LYS A 124 3.56 -10.71 -1.80
C LYS A 124 4.74 -10.05 -2.49
N THR A 125 4.64 -9.91 -3.81
CA THR A 125 5.47 -8.97 -4.57
C THR A 125 4.92 -7.57 -4.39
N PHE A 126 5.79 -6.56 -4.29
CA PHE A 126 5.37 -5.17 -4.22
C PHE A 126 5.81 -4.44 -5.50
N ILE A 127 4.87 -3.73 -6.13
CA ILE A 127 5.20 -2.68 -7.10
C ILE A 127 5.37 -1.38 -6.32
N LEU A 128 6.43 -0.65 -6.61
CA LEU A 128 6.73 0.61 -5.94
C LEU A 128 6.65 1.74 -6.97
N THR A 129 5.79 2.73 -6.71
CA THR A 129 5.52 3.80 -7.69
C THR A 129 6.60 4.88 -7.70
N SER A 130 7.40 4.96 -6.64
CA SER A 130 8.41 5.99 -6.44
C SER A 130 9.79 5.35 -6.24
N ASN A 131 10.86 6.09 -6.50
CA ASN A 131 12.22 5.54 -6.40
C ASN A 131 12.58 5.18 -4.93
N PRO A 132 12.79 3.89 -4.62
CA PRO A 132 13.06 3.43 -3.26
C PRO A 132 14.44 3.88 -2.75
N TYR A 133 15.41 4.08 -3.65
CA TYR A 133 16.77 4.47 -3.30
C TYR A 133 16.91 5.95 -2.92
N THR A 134 15.95 6.79 -3.33
CA THR A 134 15.91 8.21 -2.96
C THR A 134 14.90 8.50 -1.86
N ALA A 135 14.08 7.52 -1.46
CA ALA A 135 12.96 7.73 -0.56
C ALA A 135 13.38 8.28 0.80
N GLN A 136 14.46 7.74 1.38
CA GLN A 136 15.00 8.21 2.66
C GLN A 136 15.52 9.65 2.56
N SER A 137 16.30 9.96 1.53
CA SER A 137 16.84 11.32 1.32
C SER A 137 15.73 12.36 1.16
N ILE A 138 14.67 12.04 0.42
CA ILE A 138 13.50 12.92 0.28
C ILE A 138 12.83 13.14 1.63
N ALA A 139 12.65 12.07 2.42
CA ALA A 139 12.04 12.13 3.74
C ALA A 139 12.85 12.98 4.74
N ASP A 140 14.18 12.88 4.68
CA ASP A 140 15.08 13.64 5.56
C ASP A 140 15.12 15.12 5.21
N VAL A 141 15.13 15.45 3.91
CA VAL A 141 15.24 16.85 3.42
C VAL A 141 13.92 17.59 3.51
N SER A 142 12.84 16.97 3.03
CA SER A 142 11.54 17.66 2.87
C SER A 142 10.54 17.36 3.99
N GLY A 143 10.80 16.32 4.79
CA GLY A 143 9.82 15.79 5.73
C GLY A 143 8.65 15.03 5.09
N ILE A 144 8.56 15.01 3.76
CA ILE A 144 7.49 14.35 2.99
C ILE A 144 7.86 12.89 2.74
N GLY A 145 6.87 12.00 2.72
CA GLY A 145 7.11 10.61 2.30
C GLY A 145 7.81 9.73 3.35
N LYS A 146 7.88 10.18 4.61
CA LYS A 146 8.44 9.39 5.73
C LYS A 146 7.83 8.00 5.85
N SER A 147 6.51 7.88 5.63
CA SER A 147 5.82 6.58 5.66
C SER A 147 6.40 5.64 4.62
N TYR A 148 6.47 6.09 3.35
CA TYR A 148 7.02 5.28 2.27
C TYR A 148 8.49 4.93 2.47
N ALA A 149 9.33 5.87 2.92
CA ALA A 149 10.72 5.58 3.25
C ALA A 149 10.84 4.47 4.31
N LYS A 150 9.97 4.51 5.34
CA LYS A 150 9.92 3.46 6.37
C LYS A 150 9.43 2.13 5.83
N GLU A 151 8.45 2.12 4.92
CA GLU A 151 7.98 0.91 4.25
C GLU A 151 9.12 0.26 3.43
N ILE A 152 9.93 1.04 2.71
CA ILE A 152 11.11 0.54 1.98
C ILE A 152 12.15 -0.06 2.93
N GLN A 153 12.43 0.60 4.05
CA GLN A 153 13.32 0.06 5.08
C GLN A 153 12.81 -1.30 5.59
N ILE A 154 11.51 -1.40 5.92
CA ILE A 154 10.91 -2.65 6.42
C ILE A 154 11.00 -3.77 5.38
N LEU A 155 10.80 -3.47 4.10
CA LEU A 155 10.98 -4.46 3.03
C LEU A 155 12.42 -4.99 2.98
N ALA A 156 13.41 -4.10 3.03
CA ALA A 156 14.83 -4.46 3.02
C ALA A 156 15.20 -5.30 4.27
N GLU A 157 14.77 -4.89 5.46
CA GLU A 157 14.95 -5.63 6.72
C GLU A 157 14.33 -7.02 6.68
N ASN A 158 13.26 -7.20 5.90
CA ASN A 158 12.62 -8.48 5.70
C ASN A 158 13.21 -9.28 4.54
N GLY A 159 14.31 -8.85 3.89
CA GLY A 159 15.00 -9.62 2.86
C GLY A 159 14.37 -9.55 1.47
N TYR A 160 13.67 -8.46 1.15
CA TYR A 160 13.21 -8.20 -0.21
C TYR A 160 14.33 -7.64 -1.10
N ASN A 161 14.46 -8.17 -2.31
CA ASN A 161 15.28 -7.59 -3.36
C ASN A 161 14.47 -6.55 -4.13
N ILE A 162 15.10 -5.45 -4.55
CA ILE A 162 14.44 -4.37 -5.29
C ILE A 162 15.14 -4.14 -6.63
N GLU A 163 14.36 -4.19 -7.71
CA GLU A 163 14.86 -3.94 -9.06
C GLU A 163 13.97 -2.95 -9.82
N LYS A 164 14.51 -2.39 -10.90
CA LYS A 164 13.75 -1.57 -11.83
C LYS A 164 12.75 -2.44 -12.58
N PHE A 165 11.50 -1.98 -12.68
CA PHE A 165 10.42 -2.70 -13.34
C PHE A 165 9.61 -1.73 -14.21
N GLU A 166 9.91 -1.69 -15.51
CA GLU A 166 9.39 -0.68 -16.44
C GLU A 166 9.70 0.76 -15.95
N ARG A 167 8.65 1.58 -15.76
CA ARG A 167 8.72 2.93 -15.17
C ARG A 167 8.56 2.92 -13.63
N PHE A 168 8.43 1.75 -13.03
CA PHE A 168 8.25 1.52 -11.61
C PHE A 168 9.44 0.74 -11.03
N TRP A 169 9.30 0.31 -9.79
CA TRP A 169 10.20 -0.63 -9.14
C TRP A 169 9.43 -1.85 -8.67
N ARG A 170 10.13 -2.95 -8.45
CA ARG A 170 9.55 -4.18 -7.91
C ARG A 170 10.37 -4.68 -6.74
N ALA A 171 9.72 -4.86 -5.59
CA ALA A 171 10.29 -5.58 -4.46
C ALA A 171 9.76 -7.02 -4.44
N TYR A 172 10.65 -8.00 -4.36
CA TYR A 172 10.29 -9.43 -4.36
C TYR A 172 11.18 -10.28 -3.45
N LYS A 173 10.69 -11.48 -3.16
CA LYS A 173 11.38 -12.56 -2.43
C LYS A 173 11.44 -13.81 -3.29
#